data_AF-A0A3D3DU90-F1
#
_entry.id   AF-A0A3D3DU90-F1
#
_cell.length_a   1.000
_cell.length_b   1.000
_cell.length_c   1.000
_cell.angle_alpha   90.00
_cell.angle_beta   90.00
_cell.angle_gamma   90.00
#
_symmetry.space_group_name_H-M   'P 1'
#
loop_
_entity.id
_entity.type
_entity.pdbx_description
1 polymer ?
#
loop_
_entity_poly.entity_id
_entity_poly.type
_entity_poly.pdbx_seq_one_letter_code
_entity_poly.pdbx_strand_id
1 'polypeptide(L)'
;MKSIVISMLLCLPSICLAEGSVSFATIKPIIEQSPTLWKHLDKSFTFAGMGEGARLGRHWPLLGGTRVAPYSLLVASKDNPKIKFTLVVNCVTKYYTDRGEQVSKEAVDFIQKAAKTEEILLNVSLRPIDREPDALK
;
A
#
# COMPACT_ATOMS: atom_id res chain seq x y z
N MET A 1 50.38 37.67 -4.16
CA MET A 1 49.70 36.64 -3.33
C MET A 1 48.19 36.87 -3.40
N LYS A 2 47.48 36.16 -4.28
CA LYS A 2 46.01 36.14 -4.33
C LYS A 2 45.60 34.74 -4.77
N SER A 3 45.34 33.88 -3.79
CA SER A 3 44.75 32.55 -4.05
C SER A 3 43.24 32.68 -3.93
N ILE A 4 42.54 32.48 -5.04
CA ILE A 4 41.09 32.37 -5.10
C ILE A 4 40.76 30.91 -4.79
N VAL A 5 40.13 30.65 -3.64
CA VAL A 5 39.61 29.32 -3.28
C VAL A 5 38.16 29.26 -3.75
N ILE A 6 37.92 28.50 -4.82
CA ILE A 6 36.58 28.21 -5.35
C ILE A 6 35.94 27.16 -4.45
N SER A 7 34.99 27.60 -3.63
CA SER A 7 34.14 26.74 -2.79
C SER A 7 33.10 26.05 -3.67
N MET A 8 33.43 24.84 -4.13
CA MET A 8 32.50 23.95 -4.84
C MET A 8 31.58 23.29 -3.81
N LEU A 9 30.45 23.96 -3.54
CA LEU A 9 29.41 23.47 -2.64
C LEU A 9 28.69 22.30 -3.32
N LEU A 10 28.90 21.10 -2.79
CA LEU A 10 28.31 19.83 -3.23
C LEU A 10 26.78 19.86 -3.11
N CYS A 11 26.09 19.99 -4.24
CA CYS A 11 24.68 19.61 -4.37
C CYS A 11 24.55 18.09 -4.29
N LEU A 12 24.45 17.53 -3.08
CA LEU A 12 24.03 16.15 -2.90
C LEU A 12 22.53 16.05 -3.27
N PRO A 13 22.14 15.23 -4.26
CA PRO A 13 20.73 15.03 -4.56
C PRO A 13 20.07 14.36 -3.37
N SER A 14 19.10 15.04 -2.75
CA SER A 14 18.18 14.41 -1.82
C SER A 14 17.56 13.21 -2.52
N ILE A 15 17.87 12.01 -2.03
CA ILE A 15 17.25 10.78 -2.48
C ILE A 15 15.77 10.93 -2.17
N CYS A 16 14.99 11.35 -3.15
CA CYS A 16 13.56 11.39 -3.10
C CYS A 16 13.11 9.92 -3.15
N LEU A 17 13.10 9.26 -2.00
CA LEU A 17 12.44 7.98 -1.83
C LEU A 17 10.96 8.24 -2.11
N ALA A 18 10.54 7.96 -3.33
CA ALA A 18 9.14 7.89 -3.70
C ALA A 18 8.53 6.74 -2.90
N GLU A 19 8.14 7.04 -1.66
CA GLU A 19 7.61 6.12 -0.66
C GLU A 19 6.21 5.71 -1.11
N GLY A 20 6.13 4.83 -2.11
CA GLY A 20 4.91 4.35 -2.76
C GLY A 20 4.44 2.99 -2.25
N SER A 21 5.32 2.23 -1.59
CA SER A 21 5.05 0.84 -1.23
C SER A 21 4.33 0.66 0.11
N VAL A 22 3.32 -0.22 0.11
CA VAL A 22 2.67 -0.81 1.29
C VAL A 22 3.44 -2.06 1.67
N SER A 23 3.73 -2.26 2.96
CA SER A 23 4.34 -3.51 3.40
C SER A 23 3.31 -4.64 3.43
N PHE A 24 3.73 -5.88 3.15
CA PHE A 24 2.83 -7.04 3.32
C PHE A 24 2.31 -7.17 4.76
N ALA A 25 3.09 -6.74 5.77
CA ALA A 25 2.66 -6.72 7.17
C ALA A 25 1.42 -5.85 7.43
N THR A 26 1.17 -4.83 6.60
CA THR A 26 -0.04 -4.01 6.65
C THR A 26 -1.27 -4.75 6.11
N ILE A 27 -1.06 -5.59 5.08
CA ILE A 27 -2.14 -6.26 4.33
C ILE A 27 -2.50 -7.60 4.98
N LYS A 28 -1.52 -8.30 5.59
CA LYS A 28 -1.68 -9.61 6.20
C LYS A 28 -2.85 -9.68 7.20
N PRO A 29 -3.01 -8.73 8.15
CA PRO A 29 -4.14 -8.76 9.08
C PRO A 29 -5.51 -8.68 8.40
N ILE A 30 -5.59 -8.04 7.23
CA ILE A 30 -6.82 -7.93 6.45
C ILE A 30 -7.16 -9.27 5.80
N ILE A 31 -6.17 -9.93 5.18
CA ILE A 31 -6.36 -11.25 4.58
C ILE A 31 -6.72 -12.29 5.66
N GLU A 32 -6.11 -12.20 6.85
CA GLU A 32 -6.34 -13.11 7.98
C GLU A 32 -7.75 -13.02 8.57
N GLN A 33 -8.55 -12.00 8.22
CA GLN A 33 -9.99 -11.96 8.52
C GLN A 33 -10.73 -13.16 7.90
N SER A 34 -10.17 -13.77 6.84
CA SER A 34 -10.63 -15.04 6.27
C SER A 34 -9.55 -16.13 6.43
N PRO A 35 -9.55 -16.90 7.53
CA PRO A 35 -8.52 -17.90 7.79
C PRO A 35 -8.38 -18.97 6.70
N THR A 36 -9.49 -19.37 6.08
CA THR A 36 -9.50 -20.36 5.00
C THR A 36 -8.80 -19.81 3.75
N LEU A 37 -9.08 -18.55 3.40
CA LEU A 37 -8.41 -17.87 2.29
C LEU A 37 -6.93 -17.72 2.58
N TRP A 38 -6.57 -17.26 3.78
CA TRP A 38 -5.18 -17.13 4.19
C TRP A 38 -4.42 -18.45 4.06
N LYS A 39 -4.97 -19.56 4.59
CA LYS A 39 -4.37 -20.89 4.45
C LYS A 39 -4.13 -21.28 3.00
N HIS A 40 -5.07 -20.97 2.10
CA HIS A 40 -4.91 -21.27 0.69
C HIS A 40 -3.82 -20.41 0.05
N LEU A 41 -3.83 -19.10 0.29
CA LEU A 41 -2.85 -18.18 -0.27
C LEU A 41 -1.44 -18.46 0.25
N ASP A 42 -1.29 -18.68 1.57
CA ASP A 42 -0.01 -19.03 2.18
C ASP A 42 0.51 -20.38 1.70
N LYS A 43 -0.36 -21.37 1.48
CA LYS A 43 0.09 -22.65 0.91
C LYS A 43 0.55 -22.52 -0.54
N SER A 44 -0.12 -21.68 -1.33
CA SER A 44 0.09 -21.61 -2.79
C SER A 44 1.16 -20.60 -3.22
N PHE A 45 1.40 -19.55 -2.42
CA PHE A 45 2.18 -18.39 -2.86
C PHE A 45 3.22 -17.91 -1.86
N THR A 46 4.32 -17.41 -2.38
CA THR A 46 5.30 -16.59 -1.67
C THR A 46 5.02 -15.12 -1.95
N PHE A 47 4.87 -14.32 -0.90
CA PHE A 47 4.54 -12.90 -0.99
C PHE A 47 5.80 -12.04 -1.07
N ALA A 48 5.84 -11.08 -2.00
CA ALA A 48 6.84 -10.02 -1.97
C ALA A 48 6.57 -9.10 -0.76
N GLY A 49 7.64 -8.57 -0.15
CA GLY A 49 7.50 -7.72 1.04
C GLY A 49 6.83 -6.36 0.79
N MET A 50 6.67 -5.96 -0.48
CA MET A 50 6.12 -4.68 -0.90
C MET A 50 4.93 -4.85 -1.86
N GLY A 51 3.94 -3.98 -1.72
CA GLY A 51 2.78 -3.82 -2.58
C GLY A 51 2.41 -2.34 -2.75
N GLU A 52 1.26 -2.06 -3.34
CA GLU A 52 0.71 -0.72 -3.52
C GLU A 52 -0.68 -0.63 -2.88
N GLY A 53 -1.15 0.60 -2.65
CA GLY A 53 -2.49 0.87 -2.13
C GLY A 53 -2.90 2.29 -2.47
N ALA A 54 -4.21 2.55 -2.52
CA ALA A 54 -4.73 3.87 -2.81
C ALA A 54 -4.38 4.84 -1.68
N ARG A 55 -3.75 5.97 -2.01
CA ARG A 55 -3.35 6.98 -1.02
C ARG A 55 -4.40 8.07 -0.90
N LEU A 56 -4.88 8.31 0.31
CA LEU A 56 -5.76 9.43 0.61
C LEU A 56 -4.99 10.75 0.43
N GLY A 57 -5.60 11.69 -0.30
CA GLY A 57 -4.95 12.97 -0.63
C GLY A 57 -4.77 13.87 0.59
N ARG A 58 -3.91 14.89 0.46
CA ARG A 58 -3.64 15.86 1.53
C ARG A 58 -4.86 16.69 1.97
N HIS A 59 -5.95 16.66 1.21
CA HIS A 59 -7.21 17.31 1.56
C HIS A 59 -7.95 16.60 2.72
N TRP A 60 -7.52 15.38 3.09
CA TRP A 60 -7.96 14.70 4.31
C TRP A 60 -7.14 15.23 5.49
N PRO A 61 -7.73 16.01 6.42
CA PRO A 61 -6.95 16.68 7.46
C PRO A 61 -6.24 15.70 8.41
N LEU A 62 -6.89 14.59 8.73
CA LEU A 62 -6.41 13.61 9.73
C LEU A 62 -5.95 12.28 9.10
N LEU A 63 -6.32 12.02 7.84
CA LEU A 63 -6.01 10.78 7.13
C LEU A 63 -5.16 11.01 5.86
N GLY A 64 -4.66 12.23 5.63
CA GLY A 64 -3.83 12.54 4.48
C GLY A 64 -2.57 11.67 4.44
N GLY A 65 -2.33 11.01 3.30
CA GLY A 65 -1.19 10.10 3.12
C GLY A 65 -1.46 8.66 3.54
N THR A 66 -2.52 8.39 4.32
CA THR A 66 -2.95 7.04 4.68
C THR A 66 -3.27 6.25 3.42
N ARG A 67 -2.91 4.97 3.43
CA ARG A 67 -3.23 4.04 2.35
C ARG A 67 -4.43 3.17 2.72
N VAL A 68 -5.27 2.93 1.74
CA VAL A 68 -6.47 2.10 1.82
C VAL A 68 -6.57 1.21 0.58
N ALA A 69 -7.39 0.17 0.67
CA ALA A 69 -7.70 -0.73 -0.41
C ALA A 69 -8.26 0.01 -1.65
N PRO A 70 -8.12 -0.55 -2.87
CA PRO A 70 -7.54 -1.85 -3.16
C PRO A 70 -6.02 -1.87 -2.98
N TYR A 71 -5.51 -2.99 -2.44
CA TYR A 71 -4.08 -3.25 -2.38
C TYR A 71 -3.66 -4.17 -3.50
N SER A 72 -2.47 -3.97 -4.07
CA SER A 72 -1.86 -4.87 -5.03
C SER A 72 -0.51 -5.33 -4.50
N LEU A 73 -0.18 -6.62 -4.63
CA LEU A 73 1.15 -7.11 -4.29
C LEU A 73 1.58 -8.23 -5.21
N LEU A 74 2.89 -8.26 -5.47
CA LEU A 74 3.50 -9.32 -6.25
C LEU A 74 3.55 -10.60 -5.42
N VAL A 75 3.07 -11.70 -6.01
CA VAL A 75 3.17 -13.04 -5.43
C VAL A 75 3.75 -14.01 -6.45
N ALA A 76 4.53 -14.98 -5.99
CA ALA A 76 5.07 -16.06 -6.81
C ALA A 76 4.48 -17.40 -6.38
N SER A 77 4.18 -18.29 -7.32
CA SER A 77 3.76 -19.65 -6.99
C SER A 77 4.89 -20.37 -6.25
N LYS A 78 4.54 -21.09 -5.16
CA LYS A 78 5.51 -21.93 -4.44
C LYS A 78 5.93 -23.15 -5.26
N ASP A 79 5.04 -23.68 -6.10
CA ASP A 79 5.32 -24.83 -6.97
C ASP A 79 6.22 -24.44 -8.15
N ASN A 80 6.10 -23.20 -8.64
CA ASN A 80 6.97 -22.66 -9.69
C ASN A 80 7.21 -21.15 -9.50
N PRO A 81 8.33 -20.75 -8.87
CA PRO A 81 8.65 -19.35 -8.58
C PRO A 81 8.76 -18.43 -9.81
N LYS A 82 8.86 -19.00 -11.03
CA LYS A 82 8.84 -18.22 -12.28
C LYS A 82 7.42 -17.73 -12.63
N ILE A 83 6.39 -18.41 -12.14
CA ILE A 83 5.00 -18.00 -12.30
C ILE A 83 4.69 -16.98 -11.21
N LYS A 84 4.47 -15.74 -11.63
CA LYS A 84 4.15 -14.63 -10.74
C LYS A 84 2.78 -14.05 -11.09
N PHE A 85 2.11 -13.51 -10.08
CA PHE A 85 0.81 -12.87 -10.20
C PHE A 85 0.79 -11.56 -9.42
N THR A 86 -0.14 -10.68 -9.78
CA THR A 86 -0.55 -9.58 -8.92
C THR A 86 -1.75 -10.04 -8.10
N LEU A 87 -1.57 -10.16 -6.80
CA LEU A 87 -2.66 -10.37 -5.85
C LEU A 87 -3.30 -9.01 -5.56
N VAL A 88 -4.60 -8.88 -5.85
CA VAL A 88 -5.37 -7.67 -5.56
C VAL A 88 -6.32 -7.96 -4.42
N VAL A 89 -6.17 -7.23 -3.31
CA VAL A 89 -6.98 -7.34 -2.10
C VAL A 89 -7.98 -6.19 -2.08
N ASN A 90 -9.27 -6.52 -2.20
CA ASN A 90 -10.35 -5.55 -2.17
C ASN A 90 -11.03 -5.53 -0.80
N CYS A 91 -11.33 -4.35 -0.29
CA CYS A 91 -11.94 -4.17 1.02
C CYS A 91 -13.07 -3.15 0.99
N VAL A 92 -13.99 -3.25 1.95
CA VAL A 92 -14.81 -2.11 2.37
C VAL A 92 -14.02 -1.33 3.39
N THR A 93 -13.71 -0.06 3.09
CA THR A 93 -13.17 0.86 4.08
C THR A 93 -14.30 1.57 4.81
N LYS A 94 -14.40 1.34 6.12
CA LYS A 94 -15.19 2.14 7.05
C LYS A 94 -14.34 3.26 7.64
N TYR A 95 -14.96 4.40 7.90
CA TYR A 95 -14.29 5.59 8.40
C TYR A 95 -14.91 6.00 9.73
N TYR A 96 -14.08 6.47 10.64
CA TYR A 96 -14.49 6.83 11.99
C TYR A 96 -13.92 8.19 12.37
N THR A 97 -14.64 8.91 13.23
CA THR A 97 -14.13 10.10 13.90
C THR A 97 -13.02 9.75 14.89
N ASP A 98 -12.36 10.77 15.43
CA ASP A 98 -11.41 10.65 16.55
C ASP A 98 -12.05 10.05 17.82
N ARG A 99 -13.37 10.20 17.96
CA ARG A 99 -14.17 9.62 19.05
C ARG A 99 -14.64 8.19 18.77
N GLY A 100 -14.33 7.63 17.60
CA GLY A 100 -14.71 6.26 17.23
C GLY A 100 -16.13 6.12 16.67
N GLU A 101 -16.79 7.22 16.32
CA GLU A 101 -18.12 7.19 15.69
C GLU A 101 -17.96 6.95 14.18
N GLN A 102 -18.75 6.04 13.60
CA GLN A 102 -18.68 5.78 12.16
C GLN A 102 -19.22 6.98 11.37
N VAL A 103 -18.46 7.44 10.37
CA VAL A 103 -18.86 8.52 9.47
C VAL A 103 -19.34 7.94 8.15
N SER A 104 -20.52 8.38 7.70
CA SER A 104 -21.07 8.02 6.39
C SER A 104 -20.39 8.83 5.29
N LYS A 105 -20.17 8.21 4.12
CA LYS A 105 -19.52 8.86 2.97
C LYS A 105 -20.39 9.94 2.34
N GLU A 106 -21.69 9.90 2.62
CA GLU A 106 -22.71 10.82 2.15
C GLU A 106 -22.79 12.10 3.01
N ALA A 107 -22.09 12.13 4.16
CA ALA A 107 -22.02 13.31 4.99
C ALA A 107 -21.23 14.43 4.29
N VAL A 108 -21.74 15.67 4.36
CA VAL A 108 -21.14 16.85 3.71
C VAL A 108 -19.71 17.12 4.20
N ASP A 109 -19.41 16.78 5.46
CA ASP A 109 -18.12 16.99 6.12
C ASP A 109 -17.35 15.68 6.40
N PHE A 110 -17.68 14.63 5.64
CA PHE A 110 -17.09 13.29 5.77
C PHE A 110 -15.56 13.31 5.83
N ILE A 111 -14.91 13.98 4.87
CA ILE A 111 -13.45 14.06 4.75
C ILE A 111 -12.82 14.76 5.96
N GLN A 112 -13.50 15.79 6.46
CA GLN A 112 -13.03 16.63 7.56
C GLN A 112 -13.13 15.91 8.91
N LYS A 113 -14.16 15.06 9.07
CA LYS A 113 -14.40 14.31 10.31
C LYS A 113 -13.65 12.99 10.41
N ALA A 114 -13.34 12.36 9.28
CA ALA A 114 -12.72 11.04 9.28
C ALA A 114 -11.26 11.10 9.79
N ALA A 115 -11.01 10.39 10.89
CA ALA A 115 -9.72 10.34 11.59
C ALA A 115 -9.13 8.93 11.63
N LYS A 116 -9.94 7.89 11.44
CA LYS A 116 -9.51 6.48 11.46
C LYS A 116 -10.21 5.68 10.36
N THR A 117 -9.53 4.66 9.86
CA THR A 117 -10.07 3.67 8.91
C THR A 117 -10.10 2.27 9.51
N GLU A 118 -11.09 1.48 9.12
CA GLU A 118 -11.15 0.03 9.32
C GLU A 118 -11.46 -0.62 7.98
N GLU A 119 -10.75 -1.69 7.65
CA GLU A 119 -10.88 -2.37 6.36
C GLU A 119 -11.40 -3.77 6.55
N ILE A 120 -12.51 -4.07 5.90
CA ILE A 120 -13.15 -5.39 5.92
C ILE A 120 -12.89 -6.06 4.58
N LEU A 121 -12.28 -7.23 4.59
CA LEU A 121 -11.98 -7.99 3.39
C LEU A 121 -13.27 -8.31 2.63
N LEU A 122 -13.32 -7.93 1.35
CA LEU A 122 -14.41 -8.31 0.44
C LEU A 122 -14.03 -9.53 -0.37
N ASN A 123 -12.93 -9.43 -1.11
CA ASN A 123 -12.43 -10.50 -1.95
C ASN A 123 -10.95 -10.28 -2.25
N VAL A 124 -10.34 -11.33 -2.79
CA VAL A 124 -9.00 -11.29 -3.34
C VAL A 124 -9.06 -11.83 -4.76
N SER A 125 -8.33 -11.22 -5.68
CA SER A 125 -8.22 -11.67 -7.06
C SER A 125 -6.76 -11.81 -7.48
N LEU A 126 -6.48 -12.76 -8.36
CA LEU A 126 -5.17 -12.94 -8.97
C LEU A 126 -5.24 -12.42 -10.40
N ARG A 127 -4.27 -11.61 -10.78
CA ARG A 127 -4.09 -11.15 -12.17
C ARG A 127 -2.75 -11.65 -12.69
N PRO A 128 -2.68 -12.08 -13.96
CA PRO A 128 -1.40 -12.21 -14.64
C PRO A 128 -0.64 -10.89 -14.56
N ILE A 129 0.69 -10.97 -14.57
CA ILE A 129 1.50 -9.76 -14.66
C ILE A 129 1.59 -9.40 -16.13
N ASP A 130 1.05 -8.23 -16.50
CA ASP A 130 1.02 -7.78 -17.89
C ASP A 130 2.41 -7.40 -18.43
N ARG A 131 3.38 -7.12 -17.54
CA ARG A 131 4.82 -6.90 -17.84
C ARG A 131 5.69 -7.29 -16.66
N GLU A 132 6.76 -8.05 -16.89
CA GLU A 132 7.81 -8.22 -15.87
C GLU A 132 8.20 -6.82 -15.34
N PRO A 133 8.14 -6.58 -14.01
CA PRO A 133 8.67 -5.33 -13.47
C PRO A 133 10.14 -5.30 -13.87
N ASP A 134 10.52 -4.27 -14.63
CA ASP A 134 11.89 -4.08 -15.10
C ASP A 134 12.83 -4.42 -13.95
N ALA A 135 13.66 -5.45 -14.16
CA ALA A 135 14.67 -5.82 -13.22
C ALA A 135 15.45 -4.54 -12.90
N LEU A 136 15.31 -4.06 -11.66
CA LEU A 136 16.19 -3.04 -11.09
C LEU A 136 17.61 -3.57 -11.26
N LYS A 137 18.28 -3.11 -12.32
CA LYS A 137 19.71 -3.26 -12.54
C LYS A 137 20.46 -2.28 -11.65
#